data_AF-A0A8S3K5R8-F1
#
_entry.id   AF-A0A8S3K5R8-F1
#
_cell.length_a   1.000
_cell.length_b   1.000
_cell.length_c   1.000
_cell.angle_alpha   90.00
_cell.angle_beta   90.00
_cell.angle_gamma   90.00
#
_symmetry.space_group_name_H-M   'P 1'
#
loop_
_entity.id
_entity.type
_entity.pdbx_description
1 polymer ?
#
loop_
_entity_poly.entity_id
_entity_poly.type
_entity_poly.pdbx_seq_one_letter_code
_entity_poly.pdbx_strand_id
1 'polypeptide(L)'
;MEFLTYDMFKYAVRGYYEEHKFMFTLLLALKIDLQATRIKFDEFQTLIKGGASIDASTAPPKPPYKWLQNEIWLNLVELSKLYQFSDILNSLNRSGVAWDTWFK
;
A
#
# COMPACT_ATOMS: atom_id res chain seq x y z
N MET A 1 -17.59 18.91 13.42
CA MET A 1 -16.49 17.99 13.08
C MET A 1 -15.82 18.41 11.78
N GLU A 2 -16.56 18.47 10.66
CA GLU A 2 -16.00 18.81 9.33
C GLU A 2 -15.30 20.19 9.25
N PHE A 3 -15.83 21.20 9.96
CA PHE A 3 -15.26 22.55 9.96
C PHE A 3 -13.86 22.62 10.57
N LEU A 4 -13.62 21.87 11.66
CA LEU A 4 -12.32 21.82 12.35
C LEU A 4 -11.25 21.12 11.51
N THR A 5 -11.63 20.03 10.83
CA THR A 5 -10.74 19.29 9.93
C THR A 5 -10.32 20.15 8.73
N TYR A 6 -11.26 20.93 8.18
CA TYR A 6 -11.00 21.84 7.05
C TYR A 6 -10.10 23.02 7.43
N ASP A 7 -10.35 23.68 8.56
CA ASP A 7 -9.49 24.81 8.98
C ASP A 7 -8.08 24.33 9.34
N MET A 8 -7.95 23.22 10.06
CA MET A 8 -6.64 22.65 10.38
C MET A 8 -5.87 22.24 9.10
N PHE A 9 -6.56 21.70 8.10
CA PHE A 9 -5.99 21.42 6.78
C PHE A 9 -5.50 22.69 6.08
N LYS A 10 -6.33 23.75 6.08
CA LYS A 10 -6.01 25.03 5.44
C LYS A 10 -4.81 25.73 6.08
N TYR A 11 -4.66 25.63 7.40
CA TYR A 11 -3.50 26.14 8.11
C TYR A 11 -2.23 25.32 7.82
N ALA A 12 -2.32 23.99 7.78
CA ALA A 12 -1.18 23.12 7.45
C ALA A 12 -0.68 23.35 6.01
N VAL A 13 -1.59 23.49 5.05
CA VAL A 13 -1.29 23.71 3.62
C VAL A 13 -0.64 25.08 3.36
N ARG A 14 -0.88 26.09 4.19
CA ARG A 14 -0.23 27.40 4.08
C ARG A 14 1.23 27.42 4.55
N GLY A 15 1.64 26.47 5.41
CA GLY A 15 3.02 26.37 5.92
C GLY A 15 3.90 25.36 5.18
N TYR A 16 3.33 24.45 4.39
CA TYR A 16 4.05 23.40 3.67
C TYR A 16 4.39 23.81 2.23
N TYR A 17 5.63 23.51 1.81
CA TYR A 17 6.04 23.52 0.38
C TYR A 17 5.08 22.64 -0.43
N GLU A 18 4.70 23.09 -1.64
CA GLU A 18 3.62 22.48 -2.43
C GLU A 18 3.74 20.96 -2.64
N GLU A 19 4.96 20.43 -2.71
CA GLU A 19 5.23 19.00 -2.86
C GLU A 19 4.63 18.13 -1.75
N HIS A 20 4.62 18.59 -0.51
CA HIS A 20 4.20 17.77 0.63
C HIS A 20 2.69 17.81 0.89
N LYS A 21 1.96 18.73 0.22
CA LYS A 21 0.51 18.92 0.40
C LYS A 21 -0.27 17.66 0.04
N PHE A 22 0.13 16.96 -1.02
CA PHE A 22 -0.54 15.74 -1.46
C PHE A 22 -0.43 14.61 -0.42
N MET A 23 0.79 14.37 0.08
CA MET A 23 1.05 13.36 1.10
C MET A 23 0.28 13.65 2.39
N PHE A 24 0.23 14.91 2.83
CA PHE A 24 -0.54 15.31 3.99
C PHE A 24 -2.05 15.11 3.79
N THR A 25 -2.58 15.47 2.62
CA THR A 25 -3.99 15.28 2.28
C THR A 25 -4.38 13.80 2.29
N LEU A 26 -3.56 12.95 1.67
CA LEU A 26 -3.77 11.50 1.65
C LEU A 26 -3.76 10.90 3.06
N LEU A 27 -2.77 11.25 3.88
CA LEU A 27 -2.68 10.77 5.26
C LEU A 27 -3.85 11.26 6.13
N LEU A 28 -4.33 12.49 5.91
CA LEU A 28 -5.50 13.01 6.62
C LEU A 28 -6.76 12.22 6.25
N ALA A 29 -6.97 11.96 4.95
CA ALA A 29 -8.10 11.14 4.48
C ALA A 29 -8.05 9.73 5.09
N LEU A 30 -6.89 9.07 5.03
CA LEU A 30 -6.70 7.74 5.61
C LEU A 30 -6.92 7.73 7.14
N LYS A 31 -6.50 8.78 7.86
CA LYS A 31 -6.75 8.91 9.30
C LYS A 31 -8.24 9.07 9.63
N ILE A 32 -8.99 9.82 8.82
CA ILE A 32 -10.44 9.97 8.99
C ILE A 32 -11.13 8.62 8.77
N ASP A 33 -10.77 7.89 7.70
CA ASP A 33 -11.37 6.60 7.40
C ASP A 33 -10.96 5.49 8.39
N LEU A 34 -9.77 5.57 8.99
CA LEU A 34 -9.38 4.72 10.13
C LEU A 34 -10.25 4.99 11.36
N GLN A 35 -10.49 6.27 11.70
CA GLN A 35 -11.37 6.64 12.83
C GLN A 35 -12.83 6.26 12.57
N ALA A 36 -13.27 6.33 11.31
CA ALA A 36 -14.60 5.91 10.87
C ALA A 36 -14.72 4.38 10.67
N THR A 37 -13.70 3.60 11.05
CA THR A 37 -13.60 2.13 10.93
C THR A 37 -13.90 1.58 9.53
N ARG A 38 -13.70 2.38 8.49
CA ARG A 38 -13.87 1.99 7.08
C ARG A 38 -12.67 1.23 6.55
N ILE A 39 -11.49 1.53 7.07
CA ILE A 39 -10.21 0.90 6.72
C ILE A 39 -9.66 0.21 7.96
N LYS A 40 -9.13 -1.01 7.81
CA LYS A 40 -8.47 -1.72 8.89
C LYS A 40 -7.06 -1.16 9.10
N PHE A 41 -6.60 -1.15 10.34
CA PHE A 41 -5.25 -0.70 10.65
C PHE A 41 -4.18 -1.50 9.88
N ASP A 42 -4.41 -2.79 9.69
CA ASP A 42 -3.50 -3.66 8.92
C ASP A 42 -3.40 -3.24 7.45
N GLU A 43 -4.52 -2.87 6.81
CA GLU A 43 -4.53 -2.37 5.42
C GLU A 43 -3.73 -1.07 5.28
N PHE A 44 -3.87 -0.18 6.26
CA PHE A 44 -3.10 1.05 6.33
C PHE A 44 -1.60 0.80 6.57
N GLN A 45 -1.26 -0.15 7.45
CA GLN A 45 0.13 -0.53 7.69
C GLN A 45 0.76 -1.17 6.44
N THR A 46 0.05 -2.07 5.76
CA THR A 46 0.50 -2.67 4.49
C THR A 46 0.73 -1.62 3.42
N LEU A 47 -0.13 -0.58 3.32
CA LEU A 47 0.05 0.51 2.36
C LEU A 47 1.32 1.33 2.62
N ILE A 48 1.62 1.63 3.89
CA ILE A 48 2.75 2.51 4.25
C ILE A 48 4.08 1.76 4.32
N LYS A 49 4.07 0.51 4.81
CA LYS A 49 5.29 -0.28 5.01
C LYS A 49 5.61 -1.18 3.81
N GLY A 50 4.60 -1.66 3.10
CA GLY A 50 4.76 -2.65 2.04
C GLY A 50 5.51 -3.90 2.52
N GLY A 51 6.16 -4.59 1.58
CA GLY A 51 7.00 -5.76 1.83
C GLY A 51 8.34 -5.44 2.50
N ALA A 52 8.67 -4.18 2.76
CA ALA A 52 9.89 -3.81 3.46
C ALA A 52 9.91 -4.28 4.93
N SER A 53 8.75 -4.59 5.51
CA SER A 53 8.63 -5.19 6.84
C SER A 53 8.72 -6.72 6.85
N ILE A 54 8.78 -7.38 5.70
CA ILE A 54 8.96 -8.84 5.63
C ILE A 54 10.42 -9.20 5.79
N ASP A 55 10.69 -10.12 6.72
CA ASP A 55 11.98 -10.81 6.76
C ASP A 55 12.07 -11.77 5.58
N ALA A 56 13.04 -11.54 4.69
CA ALA A 56 13.27 -12.31 3.47
C ALA A 56 13.46 -13.81 3.74
N SER A 57 13.87 -14.20 4.96
CA SER A 57 14.00 -15.59 5.38
C SER A 57 12.66 -16.32 5.60
N THR A 58 11.57 -15.57 5.80
CA THR A 58 10.22 -16.10 6.06
C THR A 58 9.32 -16.10 4.82
N ALA A 59 9.79 -15.49 3.73
CA ALA A 59 9.02 -15.34 2.51
C ALA A 59 8.92 -16.67 1.73
N PRO A 60 7.78 -16.97 1.08
CA PRO A 60 7.68 -18.11 0.18
C PRO A 60 8.68 -18.01 -0.98
N PRO A 61 9.07 -19.15 -1.58
CA PRO A 61 10.03 -19.15 -2.67
C PRO A 61 9.50 -18.37 -3.88
N LYS A 62 10.35 -17.48 -4.40
CA LYS A 62 10.02 -16.63 -5.55
C LYS A 62 9.83 -17.49 -6.82
N PRO A 63 8.76 -17.27 -7.61
CA PRO A 63 8.62 -17.89 -8.91
C PRO A 63 9.76 -17.49 -9.87
N PRO A 64 10.11 -18.35 -10.85
CA PRO A 64 11.23 -18.14 -11.77
C PRO A 64 10.92 -17.13 -12.89
N TYR A 65 10.24 -16.02 -12.58
CA TYR A 65 10.02 -14.92 -13.51
C TYR A 65 11.20 -13.94 -13.45
N LYS A 66 11.77 -13.61 -14.63
CA LYS A 66 12.92 -12.70 -14.75
C LYS A 66 12.57 -11.23 -14.42
N TRP A 67 11.33 -10.81 -14.71
CA TRP A 67 10.85 -9.46 -14.41
C TRP A 67 10.56 -9.26 -12.91
N LEU A 68 10.30 -10.34 -12.18
CA LEU A 68 9.94 -10.30 -10.78
C LEU A 68 11.19 -10.16 -9.90
N GLN A 69 11.51 -8.92 -9.53
CA GLN A 69 12.56 -8.58 -8.58
C GLN A 69 12.18 -8.98 -7.15
N ASN A 70 13.18 -9.10 -6.27
CA ASN A 70 12.95 -9.52 -4.88
C ASN A 70 12.06 -8.53 -4.10
N GLU A 71 12.25 -7.22 -4.32
CA GLU A 71 11.43 -6.18 -3.67
C GLU A 71 9.95 -6.29 -4.05
N ILE A 72 9.67 -6.48 -5.34
CA ILE A 72 8.30 -6.68 -5.86
C ILE A 72 7.69 -7.95 -5.27
N TRP A 73 8.47 -9.03 -5.20
CA TRP A 73 8.01 -10.28 -4.60
C TRP A 73 7.63 -10.12 -3.12
N LEU A 74 8.47 -9.48 -2.32
CA LEU A 74 8.18 -9.22 -0.91
C LEU A 74 6.93 -8.33 -0.76
N ASN A 75 6.77 -7.32 -1.62
CA ASN A 75 5.56 -6.49 -1.63
C ASN A 75 4.30 -7.31 -1.94
N LEU A 76 4.35 -8.22 -2.91
CA LEU A 76 3.23 -9.10 -3.24
C LEU A 76 2.91 -10.10 -2.12
N VAL A 77 3.94 -10.63 -1.46
CA VAL A 77 3.77 -11.52 -0.30
C VAL A 77 3.10 -10.77 0.85
N GLU A 78 3.54 -9.54 1.16
CA GLU A 78 2.88 -8.74 2.20
C GLU A 78 1.43 -8.42 1.82
N LEU A 79 1.21 -8.04 0.56
CA LEU A 79 -0.12 -7.76 0.05
C LEU A 79 -1.04 -8.98 0.16
N SER A 80 -0.53 -10.19 -0.07
CA SER A 80 -1.30 -11.44 -0.01
C SER A 80 -1.87 -11.76 1.39
N LYS A 81 -1.35 -11.13 2.45
CA LYS A 81 -1.89 -11.27 3.81
C LYS A 81 -3.24 -10.59 3.98
N LEU A 82 -3.54 -9.59 3.15
CA LEU A 82 -4.85 -8.93 3.14
C LEU A 82 -5.87 -9.85 2.45
N TYR A 83 -7.05 -9.99 3.06
CA TYR A 83 -8.06 -10.94 2.59
C TYR A 83 -8.48 -10.67 1.13
N GLN A 84 -8.53 -9.39 0.73
CA GLN A 84 -8.87 -8.97 -0.64
C GLN A 84 -7.87 -9.44 -1.68
N PHE A 85 -6.61 -9.63 -1.27
CA PHE A 85 -5.49 -9.97 -2.16
C PHE A 85 -4.93 -11.37 -1.89
N SER A 86 -5.64 -12.18 -1.10
CA SER A 86 -5.21 -13.55 -0.76
C SER A 86 -4.93 -14.44 -1.98
N ASP A 87 -5.61 -14.22 -3.11
CA ASP A 87 -5.41 -15.00 -4.35
C ASP A 87 -4.36 -14.38 -5.31
N ILE A 88 -3.69 -13.28 -4.94
CA ILE A 88 -2.78 -12.56 -5.85
C ILE A 88 -1.57 -13.41 -6.26
N LEU A 89 -1.01 -14.20 -5.34
CA LEU A 89 0.12 -15.08 -5.61
C LEU A 89 -0.26 -16.23 -6.54
N ASN A 90 -1.47 -16.77 -6.37
CA ASN A 90 -2.00 -17.80 -7.26
C ASN A 90 -2.31 -17.25 -8.65
N SER A 91 -2.87 -16.03 -8.72
CA SER A 91 -3.06 -15.31 -9.97
C SER A 91 -1.72 -15.11 -10.69
N LEU A 92 -0.68 -14.68 -9.99
CA LEU A 92 0.66 -14.53 -10.54
C LEU A 92 1.20 -15.84 -11.15
N ASN A 93 1.05 -16.95 -10.44
CA ASN A 93 1.50 -18.26 -10.91
C ASN A 93 0.69 -18.76 -12.12
N ARG A 94 -0.61 -18.46 -12.19
CA ARG A 94 -1.47 -18.86 -13.32
C ARG A 94 -1.27 -17.98 -14.54
N SER A 95 -1.09 -16.68 -14.37
CA SER A 95 -1.10 -15.69 -15.45
C SER A 95 0.11 -14.76 -15.45
N GLY A 96 1.32 -15.28 -15.19
CA GLY A 96 2.54 -14.48 -15.08
C GLY A 96 2.87 -13.60 -16.30
N VAL A 97 2.43 -13.98 -17.51
CA VAL A 97 2.59 -13.17 -18.74
C VAL A 97 1.66 -11.95 -18.76
N ALA A 98 0.42 -12.11 -18.29
CA ALA A 98 -0.52 -10.99 -18.18
C ALA A 98 -0.04 -9.99 -17.13
N TRP A 99 0.52 -10.49 -16.02
CA TRP A 99 1.14 -9.66 -14.99
C TRP A 99 2.40 -8.93 -15.49
N ASP A 100 3.25 -9.56 -16.30
CA ASP A 100 4.39 -8.89 -16.95
C ASP A 100 3.93 -7.77 -17.90
N THR A 101 2.80 -7.96 -18.58
CA THR A 101 2.23 -6.96 -19.49
C THR A 101 1.61 -5.79 -18.72
N TRP A 102 0.92 -6.06 -17.60
CA TRP A 102 0.33 -5.02 -16.76
C TRP A 102 1.38 -4.19 -16.00
N PHE A 103 2.52 -4.81 -15.65
CA PHE A 103 3.59 -4.16 -14.91
C PHE A 103 4.46 -3.22 -15.76
N LYS A 104 4.45 -3.40 -17.09
CA LYS A 104 5.14 -2.53 -18.05
C LYS A 104 4.30 -1.32 -18.39
#